data_AF-A0A1S8CVV8-F1
#
_entry.id   AF-A0A1S8CVV8-F1
#
_cell.length_a   1.000
_cell.length_b   1.000
_cell.length_c   1.000
_cell.angle_alpha   90.00
_cell.angle_beta   90.00
_cell.angle_gamma   90.00
#
_symmetry.space_group_name_H-M   'P 1'
#
loop_
_entity.id
_entity.type
_entity.pdbx_description
1 polymer ?
#
loop_
_entity_poly.entity_id
_entity_poly.type
_entity_poly.pdbx_seq_one_letter_code
_entity_poly.pdbx_strand_id
1 'polypeptide(L)'
;MTFIVAIQLEDSVVIAADNRMTIENNANERRHADTLQKIRFWQQSIMTGTGESLVLERVFKSFQQTNHPEQLPVLLREACHLRQLEIGEHPQLKKTRLLYSQTTSSGIRLKTVGRFAEGITANTVDPMTIELFVFNEDINPIYQQLIQLQQNLCSPQQCGSMSKWINHYVMPLTMIFNKFSQADPTVSASFDIYFQTPTQQFLQHIEAAV
;
A
#
# COMPACT_ATOMS: atom_id res chain seq x y z
N MET A 1 -8.38 -8.33 1.49
CA MET A 1 -8.19 -7.48 2.68
C MET A 1 -6.71 -7.14 2.74
N THR A 2 -6.35 -5.92 3.11
CA THR A 2 -4.97 -5.44 3.02
C THR A 2 -4.72 -4.37 4.07
N PHE A 3 -3.51 -4.39 4.61
CA PHE A 3 -2.94 -3.32 5.39
C PHE A 3 -1.67 -2.81 4.71
N ILE A 4 -1.66 -1.54 4.31
CA ILE A 4 -0.48 -0.85 3.78
C ILE A 4 -0.20 0.39 4.62
N VAL A 5 1.07 0.56 4.99
CA VAL A 5 1.62 1.80 5.53
C VAL A 5 2.50 2.41 4.46
N ALA A 6 2.11 3.58 3.94
CA ALA A 6 2.84 4.29 2.90
C ALA A 6 3.34 5.62 3.45
N ILE A 7 4.63 5.87 3.36
CA ILE A 7 5.31 7.01 3.96
C ILE A 7 5.92 7.83 2.83
N GLN A 8 5.42 9.05 2.67
CA GLN A 8 6.07 10.07 1.85
C GLN A 8 7.06 10.84 2.73
N LEU A 9 8.33 10.86 2.35
CA LEU A 9 9.36 11.71 2.95
C LEU A 9 9.65 12.90 2.01
N GLU A 10 10.65 13.72 2.31
CA GLU A 10 10.95 14.90 1.47
C GLU A 10 11.36 14.51 0.04
N ASP A 11 12.25 13.52 -0.09
CA ASP A 11 12.88 13.12 -1.36
C ASP A 11 12.76 11.62 -1.66
N SER A 12 12.13 10.86 -0.77
CA SER A 12 12.12 9.40 -0.76
C SER A 12 10.79 8.87 -0.24
N VAL A 13 10.58 7.56 -0.41
CA VAL A 13 9.35 6.90 0.05
C VAL A 13 9.69 5.57 0.73
N VAL A 14 8.84 5.19 1.69
CA VAL A 14 8.87 3.88 2.36
C VAL A 14 7.46 3.30 2.30
N ILE A 15 7.32 2.04 1.90
CA ILE A 15 6.02 1.39 1.74
C ILE A 15 6.11 0.01 2.36
N ALA A 16 5.23 -0.30 3.31
CA ALA A 16 5.07 -1.63 3.86
C ALA A 16 3.68 -2.17 3.55
N ALA A 17 3.59 -3.41 3.10
CA ALA A 17 2.33 -4.07 2.77
C ALA A 17 2.31 -5.50 3.31
N ASP A 18 1.25 -5.85 4.03
CA ASP A 18 1.08 -7.23 4.52
C ASP A 18 0.94 -8.20 3.35
N ASN A 19 1.24 -9.47 3.57
CA ASN A 19 1.17 -10.50 2.52
C ASN A 19 -0.11 -11.36 2.60
N ARG A 20 -1.07 -11.03 3.49
CA ARG A 20 -2.31 -11.79 3.66
C ARG A 20 -3.27 -11.56 2.50
N MET A 21 -3.72 -12.65 1.88
CA MET A 21 -4.90 -12.69 1.04
C MET A 21 -6.06 -13.29 1.83
N THR A 22 -7.25 -12.70 1.71
CA THR A 22 -8.49 -13.29 2.23
C THR A 22 -9.31 -13.82 1.07
N ILE A 23 -9.65 -15.10 1.14
CA ILE A 23 -10.56 -15.78 0.22
C ILE A 23 -11.88 -15.95 0.96
N GLU A 24 -12.94 -15.33 0.46
CA GLU A 24 -14.29 -15.41 1.00
C GLU A 24 -15.16 -16.23 0.05
N ASN A 25 -15.90 -17.21 0.58
CA ASN A 25 -16.86 -17.98 -0.19
C ASN A 25 -18.30 -17.47 0.02
N ASN A 26 -19.24 -17.99 -0.75
CA ASN A 26 -20.66 -17.60 -0.68
C ASN A 26 -21.32 -17.91 0.68
N ALA A 27 -20.68 -18.70 1.54
CA ALA A 27 -21.14 -19.02 2.89
C ALA A 27 -20.54 -18.09 3.96
N ASN A 28 -19.86 -17.01 3.55
CA ASN A 28 -19.10 -16.08 4.40
C ASN A 28 -17.96 -16.75 5.20
N GLU A 29 -17.51 -17.94 4.79
CA GLU A 29 -16.31 -18.52 5.36
C GLU A 29 -15.10 -17.80 4.77
N ARG A 30 -14.16 -17.44 5.66
CA ARG A 30 -12.93 -16.75 5.29
C ARG A 30 -11.75 -17.67 5.48
N ARG A 31 -10.92 -17.77 4.44
CA ARG A 31 -9.62 -18.42 4.50
C ARG A 31 -8.55 -17.37 4.26
N HIS A 32 -7.43 -17.51 4.97
CA HIS A 32 -6.30 -16.61 4.89
C HIS A 32 -5.08 -17.36 4.39
N ALA A 33 -4.31 -16.70 3.52
CA ALA A 33 -3.03 -17.18 3.04
C ALA A 33 -2.03 -16.02 2.99
N ASP A 34 -0.89 -16.19 3.64
CA ASP A 34 0.15 -15.17 3.78
C ASP A 34 1.20 -15.35 2.68
N THR A 35 0.77 -15.29 1.43
CA THR A 35 1.57 -15.65 0.25
C THR A 35 1.57 -14.60 -0.85
N LEU A 36 0.80 -13.51 -0.69
CA LEU A 36 0.61 -12.53 -1.74
C LEU A 36 1.59 -11.36 -1.60
N GLN A 37 2.54 -11.26 -2.51
CA GLN A 37 3.33 -10.04 -2.67
C GLN A 37 2.43 -8.93 -3.25
N LYS A 38 2.16 -7.89 -2.45
CA LYS A 38 1.25 -6.79 -2.83
C LYS A 38 1.94 -5.61 -3.52
N ILE A 39 3.26 -5.50 -3.40
CA ILE A 39 4.06 -4.44 -4.03
C ILE A 39 4.57 -4.94 -5.38
N ARG A 40 4.18 -4.25 -6.45
CA ARG A 40 4.54 -4.59 -7.84
C ARG A 40 5.41 -3.51 -8.44
N PHE A 41 6.47 -3.91 -9.14
CA PHE A 41 7.36 -2.98 -9.84
C PHE A 41 6.83 -2.63 -11.22
N TRP A 42 7.07 -1.38 -11.62
CA TRP A 42 6.94 -0.93 -13.00
C TRP A 42 8.02 0.13 -13.27
N GLN A 43 8.88 -0.10 -14.26
CA GLN A 43 10.07 0.72 -14.50
C GLN A 43 10.89 0.94 -13.22
N GLN A 44 11.22 2.20 -12.87
CA GLN A 44 11.87 2.60 -11.62
C GLN A 44 10.84 3.08 -10.60
N SER A 45 9.68 2.44 -10.52
CA SER A 45 8.60 2.81 -9.61
C SER A 45 7.82 1.59 -9.16
N ILE A 46 6.91 1.78 -8.20
CA ILE A 46 6.03 0.71 -7.70
C ILE A 46 4.57 1.07 -7.91
N MET A 47 3.74 0.04 -7.84
CA MET A 47 2.30 0.11 -7.67
C MET A 47 1.86 -0.94 -6.63
N THR A 48 0.92 -0.56 -5.78
CA THR A 48 0.23 -1.46 -4.85
C THR A 48 -1.22 -1.01 -4.69
N GLY A 49 -2.02 -1.74 -3.93
CA GLY A 49 -3.42 -1.40 -3.73
C GLY A 49 -4.15 -2.26 -2.71
N THR A 50 -5.36 -1.83 -2.39
CA THR A 50 -6.32 -2.51 -1.52
C THR A 50 -7.66 -2.64 -2.23
N GLY A 51 -8.52 -3.53 -1.74
CA GLY A 51 -9.86 -3.79 -2.28
C GLY A 51 -9.99 -5.15 -2.93
N GLU A 52 -10.70 -5.20 -4.05
CA GLU A 52 -11.02 -6.45 -4.75
C GLU A 52 -9.86 -6.87 -5.66
N SER A 53 -9.35 -8.09 -5.45
CA SER A 53 -8.10 -8.54 -6.07
C SER A 53 -8.16 -8.68 -7.59
N LEU A 54 -9.32 -9.06 -8.16
CA LEU A 54 -9.48 -9.20 -9.62
C LEU A 54 -9.53 -7.82 -10.29
N VAL A 55 -10.13 -6.81 -9.65
CA VAL A 55 -10.07 -5.41 -10.10
C VAL A 55 -8.62 -4.94 -10.14
N LEU A 56 -7.87 -5.11 -9.04
CA LEU A 56 -6.46 -4.71 -8.96
C LEU A 56 -5.63 -5.38 -10.05
N GLU A 57 -5.86 -6.67 -10.31
CA GLU A 57 -5.13 -7.41 -11.33
C GLU A 57 -5.47 -6.93 -12.76
N ARG A 58 -6.74 -6.62 -13.03
CA ARG A 58 -7.15 -6.05 -14.33
C ARG A 58 -6.52 -4.69 -14.58
N VAL A 59 -6.49 -3.83 -13.56
CA VAL A 59 -5.82 -2.53 -13.65
C VAL A 59 -4.35 -2.72 -13.96
N PHE A 60 -3.65 -3.57 -13.21
CA PHE A 60 -2.22 -3.78 -13.41
C PHE A 60 -1.90 -4.33 -14.80
N LYS A 61 -2.62 -5.37 -15.26
CA LYS A 61 -2.44 -5.95 -16.59
C LYS A 61 -2.67 -4.92 -17.70
N SER A 62 -3.69 -4.07 -17.55
CA SER A 62 -3.99 -3.02 -18.54
C SER A 62 -2.94 -1.91 -18.51
N PHE A 63 -2.52 -1.51 -17.31
CA PHE A 63 -1.49 -0.50 -17.10
C PHE A 63 -0.14 -0.91 -17.72
N GLN A 64 0.25 -2.19 -17.65
CA GLN A 64 1.49 -2.67 -18.26
C GLN A 64 1.54 -2.45 -19.79
N GLN A 65 0.39 -2.32 -20.45
CA GLN A 65 0.30 -2.07 -21.89
C GLN A 65 0.58 -0.60 -22.23
N THR A 66 0.33 0.32 -21.31
CA THR A 66 0.41 1.77 -21.56
C THR A 66 1.57 2.41 -20.81
N ASN A 67 1.85 2.01 -19.57
CA ASN A 67 2.83 2.61 -18.66
C ASN A 67 2.63 4.12 -18.44
N HIS A 68 1.37 4.56 -18.47
CA HIS A 68 0.94 5.95 -18.37
C HIS A 68 0.13 6.16 -17.07
N PRO A 69 0.75 6.62 -15.97
CA PRO A 69 0.08 6.74 -14.65
C PRO A 69 -1.17 7.62 -14.64
N GLU A 70 -1.23 8.60 -15.53
CA GLU A 70 -2.40 9.46 -15.76
C GLU A 70 -3.66 8.67 -16.14
N GLN A 71 -3.52 7.45 -16.64
CA GLN A 71 -4.63 6.58 -17.01
C GLN A 71 -5.16 5.74 -15.84
N LEU A 72 -4.43 5.63 -14.72
CA LEU A 72 -4.83 4.80 -13.58
C LEU A 72 -6.24 5.10 -13.04
N PRO A 73 -6.70 6.36 -12.95
CA PRO A 73 -8.08 6.64 -12.56
C PRO A 73 -9.13 6.10 -13.52
N VAL A 74 -8.84 6.08 -14.82
CA VAL A 74 -9.73 5.53 -15.85
C VAL A 74 -9.72 4.01 -15.78
N LEU A 75 -8.53 3.40 -15.75
CA LEU A 75 -8.37 1.95 -15.65
C LEU A 75 -9.06 1.39 -14.40
N LEU A 76 -8.93 2.05 -13.24
CA LEU A 76 -9.60 1.63 -12.02
C LEU A 76 -11.13 1.72 -12.15
N ARG A 77 -11.64 2.79 -12.77
CA ARG A 77 -13.08 2.98 -12.99
C ARG A 77 -13.67 1.90 -13.88
N GLU A 78 -13.01 1.61 -15.00
CA GLU A 78 -13.43 0.58 -15.95
C GLU A 78 -13.37 -0.81 -15.31
N ALA A 79 -12.28 -1.14 -14.61
CA ALA A 79 -12.14 -2.43 -13.93
C ALA A 79 -13.21 -2.61 -12.84
N CYS A 80 -13.49 -1.58 -12.03
CA CYS A 80 -14.58 -1.62 -11.05
C CYS A 80 -15.95 -1.78 -11.73
N HIS A 81 -16.21 -1.05 -12.82
CA HIS A 81 -17.48 -1.14 -13.54
C HIS A 81 -17.71 -2.51 -14.15
N LEU A 82 -16.71 -3.07 -14.85
CA LEU A 82 -16.76 -4.43 -15.38
C LEU A 82 -17.02 -5.45 -14.28
N ARG A 83 -16.33 -5.31 -13.15
CA ARG A 83 -16.52 -6.21 -12.02
C ARG A 83 -17.93 -6.08 -11.42
N GLN A 84 -18.46 -4.87 -11.32
CA GLN A 84 -19.83 -4.62 -10.86
C GLN A 84 -20.88 -5.26 -11.78
N LEU A 85 -20.64 -5.32 -13.09
CA LEU A 85 -21.52 -6.04 -14.03
C LEU A 85 -21.50 -7.56 -13.80
N GLU A 86 -20.37 -8.12 -13.34
CA GLU A 86 -20.21 -9.55 -13.09
C GLU A 86 -20.84 -10.02 -11.77
N ILE A 87 -20.73 -9.21 -10.71
CA ILE A 87 -21.09 -9.63 -9.34
C ILE A 87 -22.14 -8.74 -8.66
N GLY A 88 -22.60 -7.69 -9.34
CA GLY A 88 -23.47 -6.67 -8.75
C GLY A 88 -22.73 -5.70 -7.82
N GLU A 89 -23.50 -5.02 -6.97
CA GLU A 89 -22.97 -4.11 -5.95
C GLU A 89 -22.16 -4.88 -4.90
N HIS A 90 -20.92 -4.48 -4.67
CA HIS A 90 -20.09 -5.07 -3.63
C HIS A 90 -19.25 -4.01 -2.90
N PRO A 91 -19.21 -3.97 -1.55
CA PRO A 91 -18.49 -2.94 -0.79
C PRO A 91 -16.99 -2.83 -1.14
N GLN A 92 -16.34 -3.95 -1.47
CA GLN A 92 -14.92 -3.93 -1.85
C GLN A 92 -14.66 -3.13 -3.13
N LEU A 93 -15.61 -3.06 -4.08
CA LEU A 93 -15.45 -2.24 -5.29
C LEU A 93 -15.37 -0.75 -4.96
N LYS A 94 -16.07 -0.32 -3.90
CA LYS A 94 -16.06 1.06 -3.41
C LYS A 94 -14.80 1.37 -2.61
N LYS A 95 -14.25 0.37 -1.91
CA LYS A 95 -13.01 0.47 -1.12
C LYS A 95 -11.73 0.22 -1.95
N THR A 96 -11.83 -0.12 -3.24
CA THR A 96 -10.65 -0.39 -4.06
C THR A 96 -9.87 0.89 -4.32
N ARG A 97 -8.59 0.89 -3.96
CA ARG A 97 -7.67 2.03 -4.09
C ARG A 97 -6.30 1.53 -4.53
N LEU A 98 -5.58 2.37 -5.26
CA LEU A 98 -4.20 2.16 -5.70
C LEU A 98 -3.29 3.16 -5.00
N LEU A 99 -2.03 2.78 -4.85
CA LEU A 99 -0.92 3.64 -4.49
C LEU A 99 0.20 3.37 -5.50
N TYR A 100 0.85 4.41 -5.98
CA TYR A 100 2.03 4.26 -6.83
C TYR A 100 3.06 5.34 -6.52
N SER A 101 4.32 5.02 -6.77
CA SER A 101 5.38 6.02 -6.78
C SER A 101 5.60 6.57 -8.18
N GLN A 102 6.04 7.81 -8.27
CA GLN A 102 6.42 8.47 -9.52
C GLN A 102 7.63 9.38 -9.27
N THR A 103 8.65 9.25 -10.10
CA THR A 103 9.76 10.20 -10.13
C THR A 103 9.32 11.50 -10.81
N THR A 104 9.56 12.62 -10.14
CA THR A 104 9.29 13.97 -10.63
C THR A 104 10.57 14.79 -10.62
N SER A 105 10.55 16.01 -11.18
CA SER A 105 11.66 16.95 -11.07
C SER A 105 11.99 17.33 -9.62
N SER A 106 11.01 17.24 -8.71
CA SER A 106 11.15 17.52 -7.27
C SER A 106 11.52 16.28 -6.42
N GLY A 107 11.86 15.16 -7.05
CA GLY A 107 12.12 13.89 -6.37
C GLY A 107 10.98 12.89 -6.50
N ILE A 108 10.95 11.88 -5.63
CA ILE A 108 9.93 10.83 -5.69
C ILE A 108 8.68 11.27 -4.93
N ARG A 109 7.52 11.01 -5.53
CA ARG A 109 6.21 11.30 -4.94
C ARG A 109 5.32 10.07 -4.97
N LEU A 110 4.63 9.83 -3.87
CA LEU A 110 3.52 8.91 -3.77
C LEU A 110 2.25 9.58 -4.27
N LYS A 111 1.47 8.79 -5.00
CA LYS A 111 0.13 9.16 -5.43
C LYS A 111 -0.83 8.05 -5.10
N THR A 112 -2.03 8.43 -4.68
CA THR A 112 -3.13 7.50 -4.47
C THR A 112 -4.14 7.64 -5.59
N VAL A 113 -4.79 6.54 -5.98
CA VAL A 113 -5.95 6.56 -6.87
C VAL A 113 -7.10 5.90 -6.15
N GLY A 114 -8.24 6.57 -6.05
CA GLY A 114 -9.37 6.06 -5.29
C GLY A 114 -10.62 6.85 -5.56
N ARG A 115 -11.72 6.41 -4.95
CA ARG A 115 -12.99 7.12 -5.01
C ARG A 115 -13.01 8.25 -3.98
N PHE A 116 -13.15 9.48 -4.45
CA PHE A 116 -13.35 10.69 -3.67
C PHE A 116 -14.68 11.35 -4.08
N ALA A 117 -14.99 12.53 -3.53
CA ALA A 117 -16.25 13.24 -3.81
C ALA A 117 -16.50 13.44 -5.33
N GLU A 118 -15.44 13.77 -6.07
CA GLU A 118 -15.44 14.02 -7.52
C GLU A 118 -15.48 12.73 -8.38
N GLY A 119 -15.48 11.55 -7.76
CA GLY A 119 -15.36 10.25 -8.42
C GLY A 119 -13.97 9.62 -8.25
N ILE A 120 -13.56 8.78 -9.21
CA ILE A 120 -12.25 8.13 -9.14
C ILE A 120 -11.18 9.06 -9.70
N THR A 121 -10.28 9.52 -8.83
CA THR A 121 -9.23 10.50 -9.16
C THR A 121 -7.90 10.11 -8.52
N ALA A 122 -6.83 10.77 -8.95
CA ALA A 122 -5.50 10.64 -8.36
C ALA A 122 -5.16 11.83 -7.46
N ASN A 123 -4.60 11.58 -6.29
CA ASN A 123 -4.13 12.60 -5.35
C ASN A 123 -2.66 12.39 -5.00
N THR A 124 -1.94 13.48 -4.77
CA THR A 124 -0.54 13.43 -4.29
C THR A 124 -0.54 13.32 -2.77
N VAL A 125 0.35 12.49 -2.22
CA VAL A 125 0.57 12.43 -0.77
C VAL A 125 1.55 13.53 -0.40
N ASP A 126 1.21 14.30 0.63
CA ASP A 126 2.04 15.40 1.10
C ASP A 126 3.38 14.91 1.66
N PRO A 127 4.47 15.69 1.54
CA PRO A 127 5.73 15.40 2.21
C PRO A 127 5.55 15.14 3.70
N MET A 128 6.40 14.26 4.24
CA MET A 128 6.44 13.93 5.66
C MET A 128 5.10 13.41 6.21
N THR A 129 4.39 12.61 5.42
CA THR A 129 3.05 12.09 5.75
C THR A 129 3.00 10.57 5.63
N ILE A 130 2.30 9.95 6.59
CA ILE A 130 1.90 8.54 6.52
C ILE A 130 0.47 8.45 5.95
N GLU A 131 0.31 7.72 4.87
CA GLU A 131 -0.96 7.32 4.29
C GLU A 131 -1.23 5.85 4.64
N LEU A 132 -2.42 5.57 5.17
CA LEU A 132 -2.83 4.23 5.59
C LEU A 132 -3.92 3.67 4.68
N PHE A 133 -3.72 2.44 4.21
CA PHE A 133 -4.78 1.68 3.55
C PHE A 133 -5.14 0.54 4.47
N VAL A 134 -6.33 0.63 5.06
CA VAL A 134 -6.84 -0.34 6.04
C VAL A 134 -8.14 -0.94 5.54
N PHE A 135 -8.33 -2.24 5.76
CA PHE A 135 -9.63 -2.88 5.54
C PHE A 135 -10.58 -2.62 6.70
N ASN A 136 -10.12 -2.89 7.93
CA ASN A 136 -10.79 -2.54 9.17
C ASN A 136 -10.36 -1.13 9.60
N GLU A 137 -11.32 -0.26 9.82
CA GLU A 137 -11.08 1.16 10.11
C GLU A 137 -10.70 1.39 11.59
N ASP A 138 -10.87 0.39 12.45
CA ASP A 138 -10.41 0.47 13.85
C ASP A 138 -8.89 0.28 13.95
N ILE A 139 -8.18 1.41 13.92
CA ILE A 139 -6.71 1.47 14.09
C ILE A 139 -6.29 1.70 15.55
N ASN A 140 -7.21 1.73 16.51
CA ASN A 140 -6.89 1.95 17.93
C ASN A 140 -5.77 1.02 18.46
N PRO A 141 -5.69 -0.27 18.07
CA PRO A 141 -4.61 -1.15 18.53
C PRO A 141 -3.20 -0.63 18.22
N ILE A 142 -3.02 0.10 17.11
CA ILE A 142 -1.71 0.58 16.64
C ILE A 142 -1.56 2.11 16.65
N TYR A 143 -2.57 2.83 17.14
CA TYR A 143 -2.62 4.29 17.07
C TYR A 143 -1.39 4.98 17.68
N GLN A 144 -0.93 4.52 18.85
CA GLN A 144 0.26 5.09 19.51
C GLN A 144 1.55 4.83 18.70
N GLN A 145 1.70 3.64 18.12
CA GLN A 145 2.84 3.30 17.27
C GLN A 145 2.88 4.16 16.00
N LEU A 146 1.70 4.42 15.41
CA LEU A 146 1.57 5.28 14.23
C LEU A 146 1.93 6.74 14.54
N ILE A 147 1.48 7.28 15.67
CA ILE A 147 1.87 8.64 16.12
C ILE A 147 3.38 8.73 16.31
N GLN A 148 3.97 7.75 17.02
CA GLN A 148 5.42 7.71 17.24
C GLN A 148 6.18 7.65 15.92
N LEU A 149 5.72 6.85 14.95
CA LEU A 149 6.34 6.77 13.63
C LEU A 149 6.22 8.11 12.89
N GLN A 150 5.04 8.74 12.88
CA GLN A 150 4.78 10.03 12.25
C GLN A 150 5.66 11.16 12.82
N GLN A 151 5.86 11.18 14.14
CA GLN A 151 6.69 12.18 14.82
C GLN A 151 8.19 12.00 14.55
N ASN A 152 8.61 10.80 14.18
CA ASN A 152 10.00 10.44 13.98
C ASN A 152 10.36 10.17 12.51
N LEU A 153 9.56 10.65 11.55
CA LEU A 153 9.90 10.51 10.14
C LEU A 153 11.28 11.14 9.85
N CYS A 154 12.13 10.40 9.16
CA CYS A 154 13.52 10.73 8.86
C CYS A 154 13.81 10.48 7.37
N SER A 155 14.27 11.49 6.65
CA SER A 155 14.77 11.35 5.27
C SER A 155 16.18 10.72 5.27
N PRO A 156 16.62 10.05 4.18
CA PRO A 156 17.92 9.39 4.09
C PRO A 156 19.09 10.28 4.52
N GLN A 157 19.06 11.56 4.13
CA GLN A 157 20.11 12.54 4.46
C GLN A 157 20.21 12.81 5.96
N GLN A 158 19.08 12.81 6.68
CA GLN A 158 19.02 13.06 8.13
C GLN A 158 19.52 11.86 8.94
N CYS A 159 19.32 10.64 8.43
CA CYS A 159 19.68 9.39 9.10
C CYS A 159 21.17 9.02 8.96
N GLY A 160 21.94 9.75 8.13
CA GLY A 160 23.40 9.67 8.02
C GLY A 160 23.96 8.45 7.26
N SER A 161 23.21 7.35 7.15
CA SER A 161 23.52 6.25 6.24
C SER A 161 22.28 5.49 5.79
N MET A 162 22.36 4.83 4.64
CA MET A 162 21.26 4.04 4.09
C MET A 162 20.82 2.91 5.04
N SER A 163 21.76 2.20 5.66
CA SER A 163 21.44 1.14 6.62
C SER A 163 20.75 1.66 7.88
N LYS A 164 21.16 2.83 8.39
CA LYS A 164 20.49 3.47 9.53
C LYS A 164 19.08 3.88 9.17
N TRP A 165 18.90 4.48 7.98
CA TRP A 165 17.59 4.86 7.47
C TRP A 165 16.67 3.66 7.28
N ILE A 166 17.13 2.56 6.66
CA ILE A 166 16.34 1.33 6.52
C ILE A 166 15.92 0.80 7.91
N ASN A 167 16.87 0.63 8.83
CA ASN A 167 16.59 0.11 10.16
C ASN A 167 15.63 1.00 10.97
N HIS A 168 15.68 2.32 10.75
CA HIS A 168 14.78 3.30 11.37
C HIS A 168 13.31 3.00 11.08
N TYR A 169 12.98 2.45 9.91
CA TYR A 169 11.61 2.10 9.54
C TYR A 169 11.28 0.63 9.75
N VAL A 170 12.23 -0.28 9.52
CA VAL A 170 11.99 -1.73 9.71
C VAL A 170 11.50 -2.02 11.13
N MET A 171 12.17 -1.49 12.16
CA MET A 171 11.82 -1.81 13.54
C MET A 171 10.41 -1.32 13.95
N PRO A 172 10.01 -0.05 13.75
CA PRO A 172 8.66 0.40 14.07
C PRO A 172 7.58 -0.30 13.25
N LEU A 173 7.83 -0.55 11.96
CA LEU A 173 6.86 -1.23 11.10
C LEU A 173 6.67 -2.69 11.54
N THR A 174 7.73 -3.42 11.90
CA THR A 174 7.59 -4.76 12.48
C THR A 174 6.70 -4.77 13.72
N MET A 175 6.84 -3.77 14.60
CA MET A 175 5.98 -3.65 15.78
C MET A 175 4.52 -3.37 15.41
N ILE A 176 4.29 -2.48 14.44
CA ILE A 176 2.94 -2.12 13.97
C ILE A 176 2.25 -3.35 13.35
N PHE A 177 2.89 -4.05 12.41
CA PHE A 177 2.28 -5.20 11.73
C PHE A 177 2.02 -6.36 12.68
N ASN A 178 2.97 -6.68 13.57
CA ASN A 178 2.76 -7.70 14.59
C ASN A 178 1.56 -7.35 15.48
N LYS A 179 1.56 -6.14 16.06
CA LYS A 179 0.47 -5.71 16.96
C LYS A 179 -0.89 -5.65 16.26
N PHE A 180 -0.94 -5.22 14.99
CA PHE A 180 -2.20 -5.15 14.27
C PHE A 180 -2.74 -6.54 13.94
N SER A 181 -1.88 -7.48 13.51
CA SER A 181 -2.28 -8.86 13.21
C SER A 181 -2.88 -9.62 14.41
N GLN A 182 -2.50 -9.25 15.64
CA GLN A 182 -3.07 -9.81 16.87
C GLN A 182 -4.50 -9.30 17.13
N ALA A 183 -4.81 -8.08 16.68
CA ALA A 183 -6.12 -7.47 16.83
C ALA A 183 -7.04 -7.71 15.62
N ASP A 184 -6.46 -7.89 14.43
CA ASP A 184 -7.18 -8.08 13.17
C ASP A 184 -6.67 -9.34 12.43
N PRO A 185 -7.46 -10.43 12.37
CA PRO A 185 -7.08 -11.67 11.69
C PRO A 185 -7.01 -11.52 10.17
N THR A 186 -7.35 -10.36 9.61
CA THR A 186 -7.26 -10.07 8.18
C THR A 186 -5.93 -9.45 7.75
N VAL A 187 -5.05 -9.17 8.73
CA VAL A 187 -3.71 -8.61 8.54
C VAL A 187 -2.66 -9.65 8.92
N SER A 188 -1.63 -9.84 8.09
CA SER A 188 -0.47 -10.66 8.49
C SER A 188 0.54 -9.86 9.31
N ALA A 189 1.22 -10.55 10.22
CA ALA A 189 2.39 -10.04 10.92
C ALA A 189 3.63 -9.97 10.00
N SER A 190 3.69 -10.81 8.94
CA SER A 190 4.73 -10.72 7.92
C SER A 190 4.30 -9.77 6.80
N PHE A 191 5.28 -9.08 6.21
CA PHE A 191 5.03 -8.02 5.24
C PHE A 191 6.25 -7.78 4.35
N ASP A 192 5.99 -7.19 3.20
CA ASP A 192 7.03 -6.66 2.33
C ASP A 192 7.23 -5.18 2.62
N ILE A 193 8.49 -4.76 2.73
CA ILE A 193 8.87 -3.35 2.88
C ILE A 193 9.75 -2.90 1.72
N TYR A 194 9.34 -1.79 1.11
CA TYR A 194 9.98 -1.17 -0.03
C TYR A 194 10.48 0.23 0.33
N PHE A 195 11.69 0.55 -0.13
CA PHE A 195 12.32 1.84 0.01
C PHE A 195 12.72 2.36 -1.36
N GLN A 196 12.50 3.65 -1.60
CA GLN A 196 12.91 4.30 -2.83
C GLN A 196 13.52 5.67 -2.54
N THR A 197 14.73 5.87 -3.05
CA THR A 197 15.37 7.18 -3.20
C THR A 197 15.54 7.48 -4.69
N PRO A 198 15.90 8.72 -5.10
CA PRO A 198 16.03 9.05 -6.51
C PRO A 198 17.02 8.16 -7.29
N THR A 199 17.95 7.49 -6.58
CA THR A 199 19.02 6.69 -7.18
C THR A 199 19.00 5.22 -6.77
N GLN A 200 18.24 4.84 -5.73
CA GLN A 200 18.29 3.50 -5.17
C GLN A 200 16.89 2.98 -4.82
N GLN A 201 16.74 1.66 -4.94
CA GLN A 201 15.52 0.95 -4.60
C GLN A 201 15.87 -0.31 -3.81
N PHE A 202 15.06 -0.62 -2.81
CA PHE A 202 15.27 -1.79 -1.98
C PHE A 202 13.93 -2.40 -1.60
N LEU A 203 13.80 -3.72 -1.75
CA LEU A 203 12.64 -4.49 -1.30
C LEU A 203 13.15 -5.59 -0.38
N GLN A 204 12.49 -5.73 0.76
CA GLN A 204 12.79 -6.77 1.73
C GLN A 204 11.49 -7.41 2.23
N HIS A 205 11.51 -8.73 2.35
CA HIS A 205 10.48 -9.47 3.08
C HIS A 205 10.83 -9.53 4.57
N ILE A 206 9.85 -9.24 5.43
CA ILE A 206 9.96 -9.33 6.89
C ILE A 206 9.07 -10.47 7.37
N GLU A 207 9.70 -11.51 7.91
CA GLU A 207 8.99 -12.64 8.51
C GLU A 207 8.40 -12.26 9.87
N ALA A 208 7.29 -12.91 10.21
CA ALA A 208 6.72 -12.78 11.55
C ALA A 208 7.67 -13.40 12.57
N ALA A 209 7.93 -12.69 13.68
CA ALA A 209 8.61 -13.31 14.81
C ALA A 209 7.71 -14.40 15.41
N VAL A 210 8.23 -15.63 15.48
CA VAL A 210 7.58 -16.79 16.12
C VAL A 210 7.55 -16.62 17.63
#